data_AF-A0A0Q6KBR4-F1
#
_entry.id   AF-A0A0Q6KBR4-F1
#
_cell.length_a   1.000
_cell.length_b   1.000
_cell.length_c   1.000
_cell.angle_alpha   90.00
_cell.angle_beta   90.00
_cell.angle_gamma   90.00
#
_symmetry.space_group_name_H-M   'P 1'
#
loop_
_entity.id
_entity.type
_entity.pdbx_description
1 polymer ?
#
loop_
_entity_poly.entity_id
_entity_poly.type
_entity_poly.pdbx_seq_one_letter_code
_entity_poly.pdbx_strand_id
1 'polypeptide(L)'
;MSGTLLIAPAWLGRSGLWLLDAKGRRKPVEAEDVALSEELADRLEAWMDQFDAIYDEDDEARSRFPDAVQQLAWEAEGAAIAEAVKAELGPGWTVETDLASWREPGA
;
A
#
# COMPACT_ATOMS: atom_id res chain seq x y z
N MET A 1 -20.51 3.24 1.36
CA MET A 1 -19.52 4.33 1.45
C MET A 1 -18.94 4.54 0.06
N SER A 2 -18.47 5.75 -0.25
CA SER A 2 -17.83 6.08 -1.53
C SER A 2 -16.66 7.03 -1.26
N GLY A 3 -15.56 6.85 -1.96
CA GLY A 3 -14.35 7.63 -1.74
C GLY A 3 -13.20 7.14 -2.62
N THR A 4 -12.04 7.75 -2.41
CA THR A 4 -10.80 7.29 -3.04
C THR A 4 -9.95 6.60 -2.00
N LEU A 5 -9.61 5.35 -2.27
CA LEU A 5 -8.65 4.56 -1.50
C LEU A 5 -7.35 4.50 -2.28
N LEU A 6 -6.24 4.78 -1.62
CA LEU A 6 -4.90 4.70 -2.16
C LEU A 6 -4.16 3.54 -1.47
N ILE A 7 -3.55 2.69 -2.28
CA ILE A 7 -2.60 1.68 -1.81
C ILE A 7 -1.19 2.22 -2.05
N ALA A 8 -0.48 2.50 -0.97
CA ALA A 8 0.87 3.05 -1.00
C ALA A 8 1.64 2.53 0.21
N PRO A 9 2.87 2.03 0.03
CA PRO A 9 3.65 1.51 1.14
C PRO A 9 3.98 2.64 2.12
N ALA A 10 4.13 2.27 3.39
CA ALA A 10 4.72 3.14 4.38
C ALA A 10 5.39 2.34 5.48
N TRP A 11 6.55 2.84 5.90
CA TRP A 11 7.28 2.30 7.02
C TRP A 11 6.47 2.35 8.32
N LEU A 12 6.97 1.61 9.31
CA LEU A 12 6.50 1.60 10.70
C LEU A 12 5.17 0.86 10.88
N GLY A 13 4.98 -0.27 10.19
CA GLY A 13 3.88 -1.19 10.43
C GLY A 13 2.50 -0.64 10.04
N ARG A 14 2.43 0.18 8.98
CA ARG A 14 1.15 0.61 8.41
C ARG A 14 0.65 -0.44 7.43
N SER A 15 -0.67 -0.58 7.32
CA SER A 15 -1.33 -1.46 6.35
C SER A 15 -1.11 -1.14 4.87
N GLY A 16 -0.49 0.01 4.57
CA GLY A 16 -0.36 0.53 3.20
C GLY A 16 -1.65 1.08 2.61
N LEU A 17 -2.73 1.19 3.39
CA LEU A 17 -4.02 1.74 2.96
C LEU A 17 -4.24 3.18 3.43
N TRP A 18 -4.79 3.99 2.51
CA TRP A 18 -5.04 5.40 2.76
C TRP A 18 -6.36 5.86 2.15
N LEU A 19 -7.24 6.45 2.95
CA LEU A 19 -8.34 7.24 2.40
C LEU A 19 -7.84 8.61 1.98
N LEU A 20 -8.20 9.02 0.76
CA LEU A 20 -7.97 10.38 0.30
C LEU A 20 -9.21 11.24 0.57
N ASP A 21 -9.00 12.38 1.22
CA ASP A 21 -10.06 13.39 1.32
C ASP A 21 -10.19 14.21 0.03
N ALA A 22 -11.20 15.09 -0.04
CA ALA A 22 -11.43 15.95 -1.20
C ALA A 22 -10.28 16.92 -1.53
N LYS A 23 -9.29 17.06 -0.64
CA LYS A 23 -8.07 17.86 -0.83
C LYS A 23 -6.86 16.99 -1.16
N GLY A 24 -7.04 15.68 -1.36
CA GLY A 24 -5.96 14.71 -1.61
C GLY A 24 -5.14 14.36 -0.38
N ARG A 25 -5.59 14.71 0.84
CA ARG A 25 -4.85 14.38 2.07
C ARG A 25 -5.06 12.90 2.40
N ARG A 26 -3.94 12.21 2.67
CA ARG A 26 -3.92 10.79 3.06
C ARG A 26 -4.31 10.64 4.52
N LYS A 27 -5.34 9.83 4.80
CA LYS A 27 -5.68 9.36 6.15
C LYS A 27 -5.42 7.84 6.20
N PRO A 28 -4.55 7.35 7.10
CA PRO A 28 -4.33 5.91 7.23
C PRO A 28 -5.63 5.23 7.69
N VAL A 29 -5.88 4.04 7.16
CA VAL A 29 -7.01 3.19 7.52
C VAL A 29 -6.58 1.73 7.52
N GLU A 30 -7.31 0.90 8.24
CA GLU A 30 -7.15 -0.56 8.18
C GLU A 30 -8.12 -1.19 7.17
N ALA A 31 -7.87 -2.45 6.80
CA ALA A 31 -8.76 -3.19 5.89
C ALA A 31 -10.20 -3.27 6.45
N GLU A 32 -10.34 -3.46 7.76
CA GLU A 32 -11.64 -3.50 8.45
C GLU A 32 -12.39 -2.15 8.41
N ASP A 33 -11.68 -1.02 8.44
CA ASP A 33 -12.29 0.32 8.39
C ASP A 33 -13.03 0.58 7.07
N VAL A 34 -12.60 -0.08 6.00
CA VAL A 34 -13.19 0.00 4.66
C VAL A 34 -13.98 -1.25 4.28
N ALA A 35 -14.22 -2.14 5.25
CA ALA A 35 -14.97 -3.38 5.10
C ALA A 35 -14.40 -4.33 4.02
N LEU A 36 -13.07 -4.38 3.90
CA LEU A 36 -12.39 -5.42 3.12
C LEU A 36 -12.39 -6.75 3.88
N SER A 37 -12.34 -7.83 3.12
CA SER A 37 -12.28 -9.20 3.60
C SER A 37 -10.98 -9.49 4.37
N GLU A 38 -11.06 -10.45 5.29
CA GLU A 38 -9.88 -10.95 6.01
C GLU A 38 -8.80 -11.44 5.05
N GLU A 39 -9.18 -12.09 3.94
CA GLU A 39 -8.24 -12.55 2.92
C GLU A 39 -7.44 -11.38 2.29
N LEU A 40 -8.09 -10.24 2.01
CA LEU A 40 -7.38 -9.07 1.51
C LEU A 40 -6.57 -8.37 2.60
N ALA A 41 -7.04 -8.38 3.84
CA ALA A 41 -6.29 -7.86 4.98
C ALA A 41 -4.97 -8.62 5.15
N ASP A 42 -5.01 -9.95 5.21
CA ASP A 42 -3.84 -10.83 5.34
C ASP A 42 -2.86 -10.62 4.16
N ARG A 43 -3.40 -10.45 2.95
CA ARG A 43 -2.60 -10.22 1.74
C ARG A 43 -1.90 -8.86 1.75
N LEU A 44 -2.57 -7.81 2.25
CA LEU A 44 -1.98 -6.49 2.45
C LEU A 44 -0.89 -6.53 3.52
N GLU A 45 -1.13 -7.22 4.63
CA GLU A 45 -0.13 -7.42 5.69
C GLU A 45 1.12 -8.11 5.14
N ALA A 46 0.96 -9.23 4.42
CA ALA A 46 2.08 -9.94 3.81
C ALA A 46 2.83 -9.12 2.74
N TRP A 47 2.14 -8.22 2.04
CA TRP A 47 2.75 -7.28 1.09
C TRP A 47 3.55 -6.19 1.80
N MET A 48 3.04 -5.66 2.92
CA MET A 48 3.73 -4.69 3.77
C MET A 48 4.90 -5.30 4.53
N ASP A 49 4.79 -6.54 5.02
CA ASP A 49 5.89 -7.27 5.67
C ASP A 49 7.10 -7.41 4.75
N GLN A 50 6.88 -7.68 3.45
CA GLN A 50 7.97 -7.70 2.46
C GLN A 50 8.63 -6.33 2.28
N PHE A 51 7.86 -5.25 2.41
CA PHE A 51 8.38 -3.90 2.36
C PHE A 51 9.17 -3.57 3.63
N ASP A 52 8.61 -3.82 4.81
CA ASP A 52 9.29 -3.57 6.08
C ASP A 52 10.56 -4.43 6.25
N ALA A 53 10.61 -5.62 5.64
CA ALA A 53 11.81 -6.47 5.64
C ALA A 53 13.02 -5.86 4.89
N ILE A 54 12.81 -4.89 4.01
CA ILE A 54 13.90 -4.19 3.29
C ILE A 54 14.38 -2.92 3.99
N TYR A 55 13.73 -2.55 5.11
CA TYR A 55 14.04 -1.35 5.87
C TYR A 55 15.45 -1.45 6.50
N ASP A 56 16.26 -0.42 6.28
CA ASP A 56 17.59 -0.28 6.88
C ASP A 56 17.49 0.62 8.12
N GLU A 57 17.61 0.02 9.31
CA GLU A 57 17.39 0.72 10.59
C GLU A 57 18.39 1.86 10.87
N ASP A 58 19.57 1.77 10.27
CA ASP A 58 20.62 2.78 10.41
C ASP A 58 20.37 3.98 9.48
N ASP A 59 19.75 3.76 8.31
CA ASP A 59 19.44 4.81 7.33
C ASP A 59 18.33 4.37 6.37
N GLU A 60 17.11 4.88 6.59
CA GLU A 60 15.93 4.61 5.77
C GLU A 60 16.18 4.86 4.27
N ALA A 61 16.97 5.88 3.91
CA ALA A 61 17.25 6.20 2.51
C ALA A 61 18.11 5.15 1.81
N ARG A 62 18.75 4.26 2.58
CA ARG A 62 19.43 3.08 2.06
C ARG A 62 18.51 1.88 1.98
N SER A 63 17.22 1.93 2.32
CA SER A 63 16.33 0.75 2.19
C SER A 63 16.19 0.33 0.72
N ARG A 64 16.40 -0.95 0.43
CA ARG A 64 16.36 -1.49 -0.95
C ARG A 64 15.97 -2.95 -0.97
N PHE A 65 15.16 -3.32 -1.96
CA PHE A 65 14.99 -4.72 -2.32
C PHE A 65 16.34 -5.35 -2.69
N PRO A 66 16.54 -6.66 -2.44
CA PRO A 66 17.81 -7.31 -2.73
C PRO A 66 18.19 -7.27 -4.22
N ASP A 67 17.19 -7.28 -5.10
CA ASP A 67 17.35 -7.14 -6.55
C ASP A 67 16.09 -6.55 -7.22
N ALA A 68 16.22 -6.23 -8.50
CA ALA A 68 15.14 -5.65 -9.30
C ALA A 68 13.96 -6.62 -9.53
N VAL A 69 14.19 -7.93 -9.51
CA VAL A 69 13.13 -8.94 -9.73
C VAL A 69 12.21 -8.97 -8.52
N GLN A 70 12.78 -8.97 -7.31
CA GLN A 70 12.01 -8.94 -6.06
C GLN A 70 11.19 -7.67 -5.94
N GLN A 71 11.78 -6.53 -6.32
CA GLN A 71 11.03 -5.29 -6.36
C GLN A 71 9.87 -5.32 -7.37
N LEU A 72 10.13 -5.76 -8.60
CA LEU A 72 9.08 -5.84 -9.62
C LEU A 72 7.96 -6.81 -9.21
N ALA A 73 8.30 -7.91 -8.54
CA ALA A 73 7.32 -8.84 -8.00
C ALA A 73 6.45 -8.18 -6.91
N TRP A 74 7.08 -7.42 -6.01
CA TRP A 74 6.39 -6.68 -4.96
C TRP A 74 5.49 -5.56 -5.51
N GLU A 75 5.94 -4.82 -6.53
CA GLU A 75 5.13 -3.80 -7.22
C GLU A 75 3.95 -4.44 -7.98
N ALA A 76 4.19 -5.56 -8.67
CA ALA A 76 3.14 -6.30 -9.38
C ALA A 76 2.08 -6.83 -8.40
N GLU A 77 2.50 -7.28 -7.22
CA GLU A 77 1.60 -7.72 -6.16
C GLU A 77 0.75 -6.58 -5.62
N GLY A 78 1.35 -5.41 -5.32
CA GLY A 78 0.60 -4.22 -4.91
C GLY A 78 -0.46 -3.79 -5.95
N ALA A 79 -0.13 -3.87 -7.24
CA ALA A 79 -1.08 -3.60 -8.31
C ALA A 79 -2.20 -4.66 -8.38
N ALA A 80 -1.88 -5.94 -8.17
CA ALA A 80 -2.88 -7.01 -8.14
C ALA A 80 -3.82 -6.90 -6.92
N ILE A 81 -3.31 -6.49 -5.76
CA ILE A 81 -4.10 -6.19 -4.58
C ILE A 81 -5.08 -5.03 -4.88
N ALA A 82 -4.63 -3.98 -5.56
CA ALA A 82 -5.49 -2.85 -5.92
C ALA A 82 -6.68 -3.24 -6.80
N GLU A 83 -6.47 -4.11 -7.79
CA GLU A 83 -7.57 -4.63 -8.61
C GLU A 83 -8.53 -5.52 -7.80
N ALA A 84 -8.01 -6.31 -6.85
CA ALA A 84 -8.84 -7.13 -5.96
C ALA A 84 -9.68 -6.27 -5.00
N VAL A 85 -9.07 -5.26 -4.38
CA VAL A 85 -9.74 -4.26 -3.52
C VAL A 85 -10.84 -3.52 -4.30
N LYS A 86 -10.56 -3.11 -5.53
CA LYS A 86 -11.54 -2.46 -6.42
C LYS A 86 -12.71 -3.37 -6.74
N ALA A 87 -12.46 -4.66 -6.99
CA ALA A 87 -13.50 -5.64 -7.26
C ALA A 87 -14.40 -5.84 -6.04
N GLU A 88 -13.83 -5.86 -4.83
CA GLU A 88 -14.56 -6.07 -3.59
C GLU A 88 -15.39 -4.84 -3.16
N LEU A 89 -14.79 -3.65 -3.21
CA LEU A 89 -15.46 -2.40 -2.82
C LEU A 89 -16.53 -1.95 -3.84
N GLY A 90 -16.37 -2.34 -5.11
CA GLY A 90 -17.30 -2.07 -6.18
C GLY A 90 -17.24 -0.62 -6.72
N PRO A 91 -18.19 -0.26 -7.61
CA PRO A 91 -18.08 0.94 -8.47
C PRO A 91 -18.23 2.28 -7.75
N GLY A 92 -18.62 2.28 -6.47
CA GLY A 92 -18.69 3.50 -5.66
C GLY A 92 -17.34 4.01 -5.17
N TRP A 93 -16.28 3.23 -5.41
CA TRP A 93 -14.93 3.52 -4.97
C TRP A 93 -13.99 3.76 -6.15
N THR A 94 -13.08 4.70 -5.96
CA THR A 94 -11.88 4.82 -6.79
C THR A 94 -10.72 4.22 -6.00
N VAL A 95 -9.97 3.32 -6.62
CA VAL A 95 -8.79 2.71 -6.03
C VAL A 95 -7.58 3.12 -6.85
N GLU A 96 -6.60 3.74 -6.21
CA GLU A 96 -5.37 4.24 -6.79
C GLU A 96 -4.16 3.53 -6.17
N THR A 97 -3.02 3.59 -6.83
CA THR A 97 -1.75 3.05 -6.31
C THR A 97 -0.63 4.07 -6.39
N ASP A 98 0.24 4.04 -5.39
CA ASP A 98 1.50 4.75 -5.36
C ASP A 98 2.57 3.80 -4.82
N LEU A 99 3.13 2.96 -5.69
CA LEU A 99 4.04 1.88 -5.31
C LEU A 99 5.52 2.27 -5.41
N ALA A 100 5.81 3.51 -5.82
CA ALA A 100 7.17 3.95 -6.15
C ALA A 100 7.62 5.21 -5.40
N SER A 101 6.70 6.03 -4.86
CA SER A 101 7.08 7.31 -4.23
C SER A 101 7.79 7.14 -2.89
N TRP A 102 7.81 5.95 -2.30
CA TRP A 102 8.64 5.64 -1.13
C TRP A 102 10.15 5.80 -1.38
N ARG A 103 10.56 5.82 -2.66
CA ARG A 103 11.94 6.08 -3.07
C ARG A 103 12.30 7.56 -3.14
N GLU A 104 11.31 8.45 -3.16
CA GLU A 104 11.59 9.87 -3.18
C GLU A 104 12.00 10.28 -1.76
N PRO A 105 13.27 10.69 -1.54
CA PRO A 105 13.62 11.31 -0.27
C PRO A 105 12.72 12.52 -0.13
N GLY A 106 11.99 12.62 0.98
CA GLY A 106 11.16 13.77 1.28
C GLY A 106 11.93 15.06 0.98
N ALA A 107 11.37 15.87 0.09
CA ALA A 107 11.91 17.19 -0.26
C ALA A 107 12.07 18.10 0.98
#